data_AF-A0A9P9CQH5-F1
#
_entry.id   AF-A0A9P9CQH5-F1
#
_cell.length_a   1.000
_cell.length_b   1.000
_cell.length_c   1.000
_cell.angle_alpha   90.00
_cell.angle_beta   90.00
_cell.angle_gamma   90.00
#
_symmetry.space_group_name_H-M   'P 1'
#
loop_
_entity.id
_entity.type
_entity.pdbx_description
1 polymer ?
#
loop_
_entity_poly.entity_id
_entity_poly.type
_entity_poly.pdbx_seq_one_letter_code
_entity_poly.pdbx_strand_id
1 'polypeptide(L)'
;MRSLLLLAISAVTIGAVEVDWKSIQTKRGDVLPDFSYVGYRQGDHKLPSSQPRNASAIIAASESSSEDQTSAIQKALDDVAAAGGGVVELAAGKHYLSGSATISIGTKTWLRGADKDKTVVVVKGSPRSVFTLGAADVKAITGASSNITTSYVPIGALQLVVQDASVFKVNQTVYVQRPAAAAWIRANGMADLVRDGKPQVWIKAGTLFKQPRIIQSIDGNTLDLDIPLTDSIEKKYSVGSVQVYSAKGINNAGVENFQIQLSPSCSGAPITDPDCAGYTAVSFQPFTVDSWALNLTMTGFVAGFVRVAENAQRITLENLISVRDAVSDGSAGWGADISIGGTQVLVKNCASQATVDGARSFAVALGGQVAGPNAILNHKAALASQIVQPHMRWAHGLLVDRSQAGVELINRNTAGSGHGWTINAGVAWNSDAAWRAESPPLGVNWAVGMRGTKGSPSNATEIATGESITPASLYTAQLQARRAAARAF
;
A
#
# COMPACT_ATOMS: atom_id res chain seq x y z
N MET A 1 -47.74 44.65 1.51
CA MET A 1 -47.55 43.36 0.82
C MET A 1 -46.08 43.10 0.63
N ARG A 2 -45.54 42.07 1.30
CA ARG A 2 -44.42 41.20 0.90
C ARG A 2 -44.21 40.21 2.04
N SER A 3 -44.95 39.10 1.99
CA SER A 3 -44.73 37.97 2.90
C SER A 3 -43.45 37.26 2.49
N LEU A 4 -42.48 37.21 3.40
CA LEU A 4 -41.32 36.34 3.29
C LEU A 4 -41.78 34.91 3.60
N LEU A 5 -41.81 34.06 2.57
CA LEU A 5 -42.07 32.62 2.74
C LEU A 5 -40.76 31.98 3.20
N LEU A 6 -40.61 31.69 4.49
CA LEU A 6 -39.52 30.82 4.98
C LEU A 6 -39.84 29.39 4.55
N LEU A 7 -39.10 28.89 3.56
CA LEU A 7 -39.11 27.48 3.20
C LEU A 7 -38.29 26.72 4.26
N ALA A 8 -38.96 26.09 5.21
CA ALA A 8 -38.32 25.16 6.14
C ALA A 8 -37.95 23.89 5.37
N ILE A 9 -36.68 23.77 4.97
CA ILE A 9 -36.14 22.50 4.47
C ILE A 9 -35.90 21.62 5.69
N SER A 10 -36.89 20.79 6.03
CA SER A 10 -36.70 19.65 6.92
C SER A 10 -35.68 18.73 6.27
N ALA A 11 -34.43 18.77 6.78
CA ALA A 11 -33.41 17.80 6.43
C ALA A 11 -33.89 16.43 6.91
N VAL A 12 -34.40 15.61 6.00
CA VAL A 12 -34.62 14.19 6.25
C VAL A 12 -33.25 13.58 6.46
N THR A 13 -32.90 13.28 7.71
CA THR A 13 -31.75 12.43 8.01
C THR A 13 -32.09 11.04 7.49
N ILE A 14 -31.69 10.73 6.26
CA ILE A 14 -31.72 9.36 5.74
C ILE A 14 -30.76 8.56 6.62
N GLY A 15 -31.30 7.61 7.38
CA GLY A 15 -30.50 6.74 8.24
C GLY A 15 -29.51 5.94 7.41
N ALA A 16 -28.33 5.66 7.96
CA ALA A 16 -27.34 4.86 7.26
C ALA A 16 -27.86 3.43 7.05
N VAL A 17 -27.70 2.90 5.83
CA VAL A 17 -28.07 1.53 5.47
C VAL A 17 -27.12 0.55 6.16
N GLU A 18 -27.67 -0.42 6.88
CA GLU A 18 -26.87 -1.50 7.46
C GLU A 18 -26.44 -2.47 6.36
N VAL A 19 -25.13 -2.68 6.25
CA VAL A 19 -24.52 -3.66 5.35
C VAL A 19 -23.89 -4.75 6.21
N ASP A 20 -24.49 -5.94 6.18
CA ASP A 20 -23.88 -7.13 6.76
C ASP A 20 -22.72 -7.61 5.88
N TRP A 21 -21.54 -7.06 6.16
CA TRP A 21 -20.34 -7.36 5.38
C TRP A 21 -19.90 -8.83 5.48
N LYS A 22 -20.35 -9.59 6.48
CA LYS A 22 -19.99 -11.01 6.66
C LYS A 22 -20.73 -11.92 5.70
N SER A 23 -21.90 -11.53 5.22
CA SER A 23 -22.69 -12.32 4.26
C SER A 23 -22.37 -12.00 2.80
N ILE A 24 -21.54 -10.98 2.52
CA ILE A 24 -21.11 -10.64 1.16
C ILE A 24 -20.18 -11.73 0.63
N GLN A 25 -20.69 -12.49 -0.34
CA GLN A 25 -19.94 -13.53 -1.03
C GLN A 25 -20.39 -13.70 -2.48
N THR A 26 -19.49 -14.14 -3.36
CA THR A 26 -19.83 -14.54 -4.73
C THR A 26 -20.43 -15.95 -4.76
N LYS A 27 -21.04 -16.33 -5.88
CA LYS A 27 -21.53 -17.71 -6.09
C LYS A 27 -20.43 -18.78 -6.02
N ARG A 28 -19.16 -18.39 -6.19
CA ARG A 28 -18.01 -19.29 -6.08
C ARG A 28 -17.42 -19.35 -4.66
N GLY A 29 -17.99 -18.61 -3.71
CA GLY A 29 -17.52 -18.56 -2.32
C GLY A 29 -16.42 -17.53 -2.06
N ASP A 30 -16.15 -16.63 -3.01
CA ASP A 30 -15.21 -15.52 -2.76
C ASP A 30 -15.86 -14.51 -1.82
N VAL A 31 -15.21 -14.22 -0.70
CA VAL A 31 -15.66 -13.21 0.27
C VAL A 31 -14.84 -11.92 0.15
N LEU A 32 -15.27 -10.87 0.85
CA LEU A 32 -14.42 -9.68 1.05
C LEU A 32 -13.10 -10.12 1.73
N PRO A 33 -11.92 -9.70 1.22
CA PRO A 33 -10.66 -9.98 1.91
C PRO A 33 -10.68 -9.48 3.36
N ASP A 34 -9.99 -10.18 4.26
CA ASP A 34 -9.82 -9.72 5.64
C ASP A 34 -8.66 -8.71 5.71
N PHE A 35 -9.01 -7.43 5.78
CA PHE A 35 -8.06 -6.34 5.85
C PHE A 35 -7.59 -6.06 7.28
N SER A 36 -8.07 -6.79 8.30
CA SER A 36 -7.66 -6.56 9.68
C SER A 36 -6.21 -6.98 9.99
N TYR A 37 -5.51 -7.60 9.04
CA TYR A 37 -4.13 -8.07 9.17
C TYR A 37 -3.08 -7.10 8.57
N VAL A 38 -3.47 -5.87 8.23
CA VAL A 38 -2.54 -4.85 7.69
C VAL A 38 -1.85 -4.05 8.80
N GLY A 39 -0.75 -3.38 8.44
CA GLY A 39 -0.02 -2.48 9.32
C GLY A 39 0.91 -3.18 10.29
N TYR A 40 1.65 -2.37 11.05
CA TYR A 40 2.58 -2.78 12.09
C TYR A 40 1.97 -3.84 13.01
N ARG A 41 2.60 -5.02 13.06
CA ARG A 41 2.13 -6.19 13.82
C ARG A 41 0.63 -6.45 13.61
N GLN A 42 0.19 -6.41 12.36
CA GLN A 42 -1.18 -6.71 11.95
C GLN A 42 -2.23 -5.80 12.62
N GLY A 43 -1.83 -4.60 13.04
CA GLY A 43 -2.71 -3.67 13.75
C GLY A 43 -3.01 -4.04 15.20
N ASP A 44 -2.45 -5.13 15.74
CA ASP A 44 -2.67 -5.59 17.12
C ASP A 44 -1.88 -4.82 18.16
N HIS A 45 -0.82 -4.14 17.74
CA HIS A 45 0.01 -3.31 18.59
C HIS A 45 -0.04 -1.86 18.13
N LYS A 46 0.01 -0.94 19.10
CA LYS A 46 0.29 0.46 18.79
C LYS A 46 1.72 0.58 18.24
N LEU A 47 1.96 1.58 17.41
CA LEU A 47 3.31 1.91 16.96
C LEU A 47 4.22 2.17 18.17
N PRO A 48 5.47 1.71 18.16
CA PRO A 48 6.39 1.92 19.29
C PRO A 48 6.57 3.39 19.68
N SER A 49 6.43 4.30 18.72
CA SER A 49 6.50 5.75 18.91
C SER A 49 5.29 6.38 19.62
N SER A 50 4.19 5.64 19.78
CA SER A 50 3.11 6.03 20.70
C SER A 50 3.47 5.85 22.18
N GLN A 51 4.68 5.33 22.47
CA GLN A 51 5.22 5.20 23.82
C GLN A 51 6.42 6.17 23.96
N PRO A 52 6.51 6.94 25.05
CA PRO A 52 7.63 7.85 25.27
C PRO A 52 8.93 7.04 25.38
N ARG A 53 9.78 7.13 24.37
CA ARG A 53 11.15 6.64 24.41
C ARG A 53 12.10 7.82 24.34
N ASN A 54 12.99 7.91 25.32
CA ASN A 54 14.09 8.87 25.32
C ASN A 54 14.96 8.67 24.07
N ALA A 55 15.50 9.77 23.56
CA ALA A 55 16.47 9.71 22.49
C ALA A 55 17.72 8.95 22.94
N SER A 56 18.20 8.02 22.12
CA SER A 56 19.49 7.34 22.32
C SER A 56 20.65 8.21 21.86
N ALA A 57 20.42 9.03 20.83
CA ALA A 57 21.31 10.08 20.35
C ALA A 57 20.49 11.27 19.87
N ILE A 58 21.04 12.48 19.96
CA ILE A 58 20.42 13.72 19.46
C ILE A 58 21.40 14.38 18.49
N ILE A 59 20.92 14.71 17.29
CA ILE A 59 21.63 15.52 16.29
C ILE A 59 21.11 16.95 16.38
N ALA A 60 21.99 17.90 16.64
CA ALA A 60 21.65 19.32 16.65
C ALA A 60 21.26 19.80 15.24
N ALA A 61 20.43 20.83 15.15
CA ALA A 61 20.14 21.47 13.87
C ALA A 61 21.41 22.08 13.27
N SER A 62 21.47 22.14 11.95
CA SER A 62 22.57 22.76 11.22
C SER A 62 22.68 24.25 11.55
N GLU A 63 23.90 24.74 11.77
CA GLU A 63 24.18 26.16 11.98
C GLU A 63 24.11 26.96 10.68
N SER A 64 24.33 26.31 9.53
CA SER A 64 24.29 26.92 8.21
C SER A 64 23.82 25.96 7.12
N SER A 65 23.40 26.50 5.97
CA SER A 65 22.87 25.70 4.86
C SER A 65 23.91 24.89 4.06
N SER A 66 25.20 25.06 4.40
CA SER A 66 26.33 24.29 3.87
C SER A 66 26.78 23.15 4.78
N GLU A 67 26.24 23.05 5.99
CA GLU A 67 26.55 21.96 6.92
C GLU A 67 25.76 20.69 6.54
N ASP A 68 26.40 19.77 5.83
CA ASP A 68 25.79 18.48 5.47
C ASP A 68 25.84 17.50 6.65
N GLN A 69 24.68 17.10 7.13
CA GLN A 69 24.55 16.18 8.27
C GLN A 69 24.35 14.71 7.88
N THR A 70 24.39 14.38 6.58
CA THR A 70 24.14 13.02 6.07
C THR A 70 24.99 11.97 6.80
N SER A 71 26.31 12.20 6.89
CA SER A 71 27.23 11.25 7.54
C SER A 71 27.04 11.18 9.05
N ALA A 72 26.74 12.31 9.71
CA ALA A 72 26.53 12.35 11.15
C ALA A 72 25.25 11.58 11.56
N ILE A 73 24.17 11.75 10.79
CA ILE A 73 22.92 11.02 11.01
C ILE A 73 23.12 9.53 10.76
N GLN A 74 23.77 9.15 9.64
CA GLN A 74 24.05 7.75 9.37
C GLN A 74 24.87 7.10 10.48
N LYS A 75 25.96 7.76 10.91
CA LYS A 75 26.80 7.24 11.99
C LYS A 75 26.01 7.04 13.29
N ALA A 76 25.15 8.00 13.66
CA ALA A 76 24.33 7.86 14.87
C ALA A 76 23.35 6.70 14.77
N LEU A 77 22.75 6.46 13.59
CA LEU A 77 21.86 5.32 13.36
C LEU A 77 22.63 3.99 13.47
N ASP A 78 23.84 3.93 12.93
CA ASP A 78 24.71 2.76 13.00
C ASP A 78 25.15 2.45 14.44
N ASP A 79 25.60 3.48 15.18
CA ASP A 79 25.98 3.36 16.59
C ASP A 79 24.81 2.87 17.45
N VAL A 80 23.61 3.42 17.25
CA VAL A 80 22.38 3.01 17.95
C VAL A 80 21.96 1.59 17.59
N ALA A 81 22.07 1.20 16.30
CA ALA A 81 21.78 -0.16 15.87
C ALA A 81 22.76 -1.17 16.50
N ALA A 82 24.06 -0.85 16.55
CA ALA A 82 25.08 -1.66 17.18
C ALA A 82 24.86 -1.82 18.69
N ALA A 83 24.27 -0.81 19.35
CA ALA A 83 23.87 -0.86 20.76
C ALA A 83 22.56 -1.63 21.04
N GLY A 84 21.95 -2.24 20.02
CA GLY A 84 20.72 -3.05 20.16
C GLY A 84 19.43 -2.36 19.71
N GLY A 85 19.52 -1.16 19.14
CA GLY A 85 18.40 -0.38 18.63
C GLY A 85 18.02 0.78 19.56
N GLY A 86 17.26 1.74 19.04
CA GLY A 86 16.95 2.97 19.75
C GLY A 86 16.53 4.11 18.84
N VAL A 87 16.41 5.30 19.44
CA VAL A 87 15.99 6.52 18.73
C VAL A 87 17.19 7.41 18.42
N VAL A 88 17.36 7.77 17.15
CA VAL A 88 18.15 8.96 16.78
C VAL A 88 17.18 10.12 16.59
N GLU A 89 17.32 11.15 17.41
CA GLU A 89 16.47 12.35 17.36
C GLU A 89 17.16 13.50 16.63
N LEU A 90 16.46 14.11 15.68
CA LEU A 90 16.80 15.38 15.07
C LEU A 90 16.17 16.50 15.90
N ALA A 91 16.99 17.40 16.43
CA ALA A 91 16.54 18.53 17.23
C ALA A 91 15.64 19.48 16.41
N ALA A 92 14.93 20.39 17.08
CA ALA A 92 14.20 21.43 16.39
C ALA A 92 15.14 22.32 15.55
N GLY A 93 14.75 22.60 14.31
CA GLY A 93 15.53 23.39 13.35
C GLY A 93 15.64 22.72 11.99
N LYS A 94 16.61 23.20 11.19
CA LYS A 94 16.88 22.69 9.84
C LYS A 94 18.06 21.73 9.86
N HIS A 95 17.92 20.60 9.17
CA HIS A 95 18.98 19.60 8.97
C HIS A 95 19.22 19.48 7.47
N TYR A 96 20.39 19.90 6.99
CA TYR A 96 20.69 19.88 5.55
C TYR A 96 21.35 18.56 5.13
N LEU A 97 20.83 17.95 4.07
CA LEU A 97 21.37 16.74 3.43
C LEU A 97 21.80 17.07 2.01
N SER A 98 23.09 17.38 1.83
CA SER A 98 23.59 18.00 0.58
C SER A 98 24.33 17.04 -0.36
N GLY A 99 24.80 15.91 0.15
CA GLY A 99 25.45 14.86 -0.64
C GLY A 99 24.48 14.03 -1.49
N SER A 100 24.99 12.93 -2.06
CA SER A 100 24.23 11.95 -2.85
C SER A 100 23.97 10.64 -2.11
N ALA A 101 24.46 10.51 -0.87
CA ALA A 101 24.30 9.31 -0.08
C ALA A 101 22.88 9.17 0.51
N THR A 102 22.41 7.94 0.55
CA THR A 102 21.19 7.52 1.23
C THR A 102 21.45 7.36 2.72
N ILE A 103 20.46 7.71 3.55
CA ILE A 103 20.45 7.36 4.98
C ILE A 103 19.69 6.05 5.15
N SER A 104 20.36 5.03 5.67
CA SER A 104 19.82 3.69 5.92
C SER A 104 19.49 3.50 7.40
N ILE A 105 18.29 3.00 7.66
CA ILE A 105 17.74 2.77 8.99
C ILE A 105 17.61 1.26 9.20
N GLY A 106 18.34 0.77 10.19
CA GLY A 106 18.45 -0.64 10.53
C GLY A 106 17.32 -1.16 11.42
N THR A 107 17.44 -2.45 11.74
CA THR A 107 16.51 -3.16 12.63
C THR A 107 16.41 -2.47 14.00
N LYS A 108 15.20 -2.37 14.56
CA LYS A 108 14.93 -1.77 15.88
C LYS A 108 15.39 -0.31 16.06
N THR A 109 15.66 0.39 14.96
CA THR A 109 16.13 1.78 14.97
C THR A 109 15.14 2.66 14.25
N TRP A 110 15.00 3.90 14.72
CA TRP A 110 14.14 4.88 14.10
C TRP A 110 14.76 6.27 14.15
N LEU A 111 14.50 7.03 13.09
CA LEU A 111 14.85 8.44 12.99
C LEU A 111 13.62 9.27 13.33
N ARG A 112 13.73 10.14 14.34
CA ARG A 112 12.63 10.95 14.85
C ARG A 112 13.01 12.42 14.84
N GLY A 113 12.10 13.32 14.47
CA GLY A 113 12.25 14.75 14.73
C GLY A 113 11.64 15.16 16.06
N ALA A 114 12.06 16.30 16.60
CA ALA A 114 11.50 16.85 17.83
C ALA A 114 9.97 17.08 17.73
N ASP A 115 9.50 17.47 16.55
CA ASP A 115 8.08 17.59 16.17
C ASP A 115 7.98 17.92 14.66
N LYS A 116 6.90 17.52 13.99
CA LYS A 116 6.71 17.74 12.55
C LYS A 116 6.67 19.22 12.15
N ASP A 117 6.31 20.11 13.07
CA ASP A 117 6.24 21.55 12.82
C ASP A 117 7.50 22.29 13.27
N LYS A 118 8.45 21.58 13.90
CA LYS A 118 9.70 22.14 14.45
C LYS A 118 10.96 21.64 13.76
N THR A 119 10.91 20.47 13.13
CA THR A 119 12.08 19.80 12.52
C THR A 119 11.91 19.72 11.01
N VAL A 120 12.87 20.24 10.26
CA VAL A 120 12.84 20.26 8.78
C VAL A 120 14.14 19.68 8.24
N VAL A 121 14.05 18.56 7.53
CA VAL A 121 15.13 18.00 6.73
C VAL A 121 15.08 18.64 5.34
N VAL A 122 16.13 19.37 4.97
CA VAL A 122 16.26 20.00 3.64
C VAL A 122 17.19 19.15 2.77
N VAL A 123 16.63 18.52 1.75
CA VAL A 123 17.33 17.64 0.83
C VAL A 123 17.81 18.46 -0.36
N LYS A 124 19.12 18.41 -0.62
CA LYS A 124 19.79 18.97 -1.80
C LYS A 124 20.64 17.89 -2.47
N GLY A 125 21.31 18.25 -3.56
CA GLY A 125 22.28 17.38 -4.24
C GLY A 125 21.66 16.57 -5.37
N SER A 126 22.15 15.36 -5.59
CA SER A 126 21.70 14.48 -6.67
C SER A 126 20.54 13.55 -6.26
N PRO A 127 19.71 13.11 -7.22
CA PRO A 127 18.61 12.16 -7.00
C PRO A 127 19.02 10.89 -6.25
N ARG A 128 18.24 10.55 -5.22
CA ARG A 128 18.44 9.37 -4.38
C ARG A 128 17.19 9.02 -3.57
N SER A 129 17.14 7.81 -3.04
CA SER A 129 16.32 7.55 -1.85
C SER A 129 16.95 8.25 -0.64
N VAL A 130 16.22 9.17 0.00
CA VAL A 130 16.73 9.98 1.12
C VAL A 130 16.83 9.11 2.37
N PHE A 131 15.71 8.50 2.78
CA PHE A 131 15.66 7.52 3.86
C PHE A 131 15.29 6.14 3.33
N THR A 132 16.09 5.14 3.64
CA THR A 132 15.81 3.73 3.32
C THR A 132 15.69 2.91 4.59
N LEU A 133 14.65 2.09 4.67
CA LEU A 133 14.50 1.08 5.71
C LEU A 133 14.76 -0.27 5.05
N GLY A 134 15.89 -0.89 5.40
CA GLY A 134 16.37 -2.14 4.80
C GLY A 134 17.25 -1.93 3.57
N ALA A 135 17.57 -3.02 2.86
CA ALA A 135 18.47 -3.02 1.70
C ALA A 135 17.77 -3.55 0.44
N ALA A 136 18.07 -2.94 -0.71
CA ALA A 136 17.38 -3.20 -1.98
C ALA A 136 17.69 -4.57 -2.60
N ASP A 137 18.82 -5.18 -2.22
CA ASP A 137 19.36 -6.40 -2.81
C ASP A 137 19.01 -7.68 -2.03
N VAL A 138 18.20 -7.57 -0.96
CA VAL A 138 17.72 -8.73 -0.22
C VAL A 138 16.78 -9.57 -1.08
N LYS A 139 17.10 -10.85 -1.24
CA LYS A 139 16.32 -11.83 -2.01
C LYS A 139 15.82 -12.96 -1.13
N ALA A 140 14.67 -13.52 -1.49
CA ALA A 140 14.19 -14.76 -0.89
C ALA A 140 15.09 -15.94 -1.29
N ILE A 141 15.41 -16.78 -0.32
CA ILE A 141 15.95 -18.12 -0.51
C ILE A 141 14.77 -19.08 -0.44
N THR A 142 14.44 -19.73 -1.56
CA THR A 142 13.32 -20.67 -1.67
C THR A 142 13.73 -22.08 -1.32
N GLY A 143 12.83 -22.83 -0.69
CA GLY A 143 13.05 -24.21 -0.24
C GLY A 143 12.02 -25.17 -0.81
N ALA A 144 11.59 -26.13 0.01
CA ALA A 144 10.60 -27.13 -0.36
C ALA A 144 9.31 -26.53 -0.92
N SER A 145 8.66 -27.27 -1.82
CA SER A 145 7.42 -26.86 -2.49
C SER A 145 6.48 -28.03 -2.64
N SER A 146 5.18 -27.76 -2.63
CA SER A 146 4.12 -28.74 -2.81
C SER A 146 2.96 -28.12 -3.58
N ASN A 147 2.36 -28.88 -4.50
CA ASN A 147 1.25 -28.39 -5.32
C ASN A 147 -0.06 -28.39 -4.53
N ILE A 148 -0.90 -27.39 -4.79
CA ILE A 148 -2.26 -27.31 -4.28
C ILE A 148 -3.15 -28.28 -5.09
N THR A 149 -3.95 -29.09 -4.42
CA THR A 149 -4.76 -30.15 -5.06
C THR A 149 -6.21 -29.73 -5.30
N THR A 150 -6.73 -28.80 -4.48
CA THR A 150 -8.09 -28.24 -4.55
C THR A 150 -8.38 -27.64 -5.92
N SER A 151 -9.58 -27.88 -6.45
CA SER A 151 -10.00 -27.40 -7.77
C SER A 151 -10.18 -25.88 -7.82
N TYR A 152 -10.77 -25.30 -6.77
CA TYR A 152 -10.98 -23.88 -6.59
C TYR A 152 -10.67 -23.49 -5.14
N VAL A 153 -9.73 -22.56 -4.95
CA VAL A 153 -9.45 -21.92 -3.67
C VAL A 153 -10.04 -20.50 -3.72
N PRO A 154 -11.06 -20.19 -2.91
CA PRO A 154 -11.71 -18.88 -2.94
C PRO A 154 -10.86 -17.77 -2.33
N ILE A 155 -11.17 -16.53 -2.69
CA ILE A 155 -10.74 -15.36 -1.90
C ILE A 155 -11.32 -15.51 -0.49
N GLY A 156 -10.47 -15.35 0.53
CA GLY A 156 -10.82 -15.58 1.94
C GLY A 156 -10.50 -16.97 2.46
N ALA A 157 -9.94 -17.88 1.65
CA ALA A 157 -9.51 -19.18 2.14
C ALA A 157 -8.37 -19.05 3.18
N LEU A 158 -8.55 -19.72 4.32
CA LEU A 158 -7.54 -19.88 5.38
C LEU A 158 -6.86 -21.26 5.36
N GLN A 159 -7.40 -22.19 4.58
CA GLN A 159 -6.91 -23.56 4.51
C GLN A 159 -6.56 -23.94 3.08
N LEU A 160 -5.50 -24.72 2.92
CA LEU A 160 -5.06 -25.26 1.64
C LEU A 160 -4.79 -26.75 1.76
N VAL A 161 -5.26 -27.53 0.79
CA VAL A 161 -4.87 -28.94 0.66
C VAL A 161 -3.73 -29.02 -0.35
N VAL A 162 -2.60 -29.56 0.09
CA VAL A 162 -1.41 -29.77 -0.74
C VAL A 162 -1.21 -31.24 -1.06
N GLN A 163 -0.35 -31.54 -2.04
CA GLN A 163 -0.04 -32.91 -2.43
C GLN A 163 0.75 -33.66 -1.35
N ASP A 164 1.68 -32.97 -0.71
CA ASP A 164 2.56 -33.49 0.33
C ASP A 164 2.86 -32.37 1.33
N ALA A 165 2.31 -32.47 2.53
CA ALA A 165 2.57 -31.52 3.62
C ALA A 165 3.78 -31.92 4.49
N SER A 166 4.34 -33.12 4.34
CA SER A 166 5.47 -33.61 5.15
C SER A 166 6.76 -32.79 4.93
N VAL A 167 6.82 -32.07 3.81
CA VAL A 167 7.92 -31.15 3.47
C VAL A 167 7.84 -29.81 4.21
N PHE A 168 6.74 -29.53 4.90
CA PHE A 168 6.50 -28.29 5.63
C PHE A 168 6.57 -28.51 7.15
N LYS A 169 6.66 -27.39 7.88
CA LYS A 169 6.60 -27.34 9.34
C LYS A 169 5.74 -26.15 9.77
N VAL A 170 5.08 -26.30 10.92
CA VAL A 170 4.40 -25.19 11.60
C VAL A 170 5.39 -24.04 11.85
N ASN A 171 4.90 -22.80 11.78
CA ASN A 171 5.66 -21.54 11.86
C ASN A 171 6.64 -21.28 10.70
N GLN A 172 6.55 -22.02 9.59
CA GLN A 172 7.32 -21.69 8.39
C GLN A 172 6.68 -20.59 7.56
N THR A 173 7.52 -19.69 7.05
CA THR A 173 7.14 -18.72 6.02
C THR A 173 7.09 -19.39 4.65
N VAL A 174 5.96 -19.23 3.98
CA VAL A 174 5.70 -19.79 2.65
C VAL A 174 5.12 -18.74 1.72
N TYR A 175 5.41 -18.86 0.43
CA TYR A 175 4.62 -18.22 -0.60
C TYR A 175 3.51 -19.19 -1.01
N VAL A 176 2.26 -18.75 -0.95
CA VAL A 176 1.18 -19.37 -1.70
C VAL A 176 1.19 -18.75 -3.10
N GLN A 177 1.29 -19.57 -4.13
CA GLN A 177 1.63 -19.13 -5.48
C GLN A 177 0.60 -19.56 -6.52
N ARG A 178 0.30 -18.64 -7.45
CA ARG A 178 -0.49 -18.92 -8.65
C ARG A 178 0.30 -18.52 -9.90
N PRO A 179 0.57 -19.45 -10.82
CA PRO A 179 1.12 -19.10 -12.13
C PRO A 179 0.11 -18.32 -12.99
N ALA A 180 0.60 -17.29 -13.68
CA ALA A 180 -0.09 -16.62 -14.78
C ALA A 180 -0.05 -17.50 -16.03
N ALA A 181 -0.76 -18.64 -16.04
CA ALA A 181 -0.79 -19.52 -17.21
C ALA A 181 -1.38 -18.80 -18.43
N ALA A 182 -0.96 -19.19 -19.64
CA ALA A 182 -1.45 -18.57 -20.88
C ALA A 182 -2.99 -18.65 -21.01
N ALA A 183 -3.59 -19.77 -20.58
CA ALA A 183 -5.04 -19.95 -20.56
C ALA A 183 -5.74 -18.96 -19.61
N TRP A 184 -5.14 -18.66 -18.45
CA TRP A 184 -5.64 -17.67 -17.50
C TRP A 184 -5.56 -16.24 -18.06
N ILE A 185 -4.44 -15.89 -18.70
CA ILE A 185 -4.23 -14.58 -19.33
C ILE A 185 -5.28 -14.37 -20.44
N ARG A 186 -5.48 -15.39 -21.29
CA ARG A 186 -6.49 -15.37 -22.36
C ARG A 186 -7.91 -15.25 -21.81
N ALA A 187 -8.25 -16.00 -20.77
CA ALA A 187 -9.58 -15.95 -20.15
C ALA A 187 -9.89 -14.60 -19.51
N ASN A 188 -8.87 -13.82 -19.10
CA ASN A 188 -9.04 -12.42 -18.68
C ASN A 188 -9.11 -11.41 -19.85
N GLY A 189 -9.04 -11.89 -21.10
CA GLY A 189 -9.05 -11.04 -22.30
C GLY A 189 -7.75 -10.31 -22.57
N MET A 190 -6.63 -10.74 -21.98
CA MET A 190 -5.38 -9.97 -21.96
C MET A 190 -4.23 -10.60 -22.77
N ALA A 191 -4.52 -11.64 -23.56
CA ALA A 191 -3.50 -12.34 -24.35
C ALA A 191 -3.10 -11.61 -25.63
N ASP A 192 -4.03 -10.84 -26.20
CA ASP A 192 -3.92 -10.32 -27.57
C ASP A 192 -3.97 -8.78 -27.61
N LEU A 193 -3.38 -8.12 -26.60
CA LEU A 193 -3.35 -6.67 -26.50
C LEU A 193 -2.47 -6.04 -27.59
N VAL A 194 -2.96 -5.00 -28.26
CA VAL A 194 -2.23 -4.27 -29.32
C VAL A 194 -2.33 -2.77 -29.09
N ARG A 195 -1.21 -2.05 -29.24
CA ARG A 195 -1.16 -0.58 -29.30
C ARG A 195 -0.23 -0.14 -30.41
N ASP A 196 -0.70 0.78 -31.25
CA ASP A 196 0.08 1.32 -32.38
C ASP A 196 0.64 0.22 -33.30
N GLY A 197 -0.17 -0.81 -33.56
CA GLY A 197 0.23 -2.00 -34.35
C GLY A 197 1.22 -2.93 -33.67
N LYS A 198 1.64 -2.66 -32.43
CA LYS A 198 2.62 -3.47 -31.67
C LYS A 198 1.93 -4.28 -30.57
N PRO A 199 2.22 -5.59 -30.46
CA PRO A 199 1.76 -6.40 -29.34
C PRO A 199 2.20 -5.81 -28.00
N GLN A 200 1.29 -5.81 -27.03
CA GLN A 200 1.55 -5.42 -25.65
C GLN A 200 1.45 -6.65 -24.75
N VAL A 201 2.31 -6.73 -23.74
CA VAL A 201 2.31 -7.85 -22.79
C VAL A 201 1.76 -7.37 -21.47
N TRP A 202 0.57 -7.86 -21.12
CA TRP A 202 0.02 -7.62 -19.79
C TRP A 202 0.89 -8.27 -18.71
N ILE A 203 0.92 -9.60 -18.68
CA ILE A 203 1.74 -10.40 -17.79
C ILE A 203 2.40 -11.50 -18.62
N LYS A 204 3.69 -11.73 -18.40
CA LYS A 204 4.39 -12.83 -19.05
C LYS A 204 3.83 -14.17 -18.55
N ALA A 205 3.50 -15.08 -19.47
CA ALA A 205 3.02 -16.40 -19.10
C ALA A 205 4.02 -17.13 -18.17
N GLY A 206 3.49 -17.77 -17.12
CA GLY A 206 4.29 -18.44 -16.09
C GLY A 206 4.79 -17.53 -14.96
N THR A 207 4.54 -16.21 -15.01
CA THR A 207 4.86 -15.34 -13.88
C THR A 207 4.08 -15.77 -12.64
N LEU A 208 4.74 -15.86 -11.49
CA LEU A 208 4.13 -16.31 -10.24
C LEU A 208 3.60 -15.12 -9.44
N PHE A 209 2.30 -15.13 -9.14
CA PHE A 209 1.71 -14.29 -8.11
C PHE A 209 2.00 -14.92 -6.75
N LYS A 210 2.63 -14.19 -5.84
CA LYS A 210 3.13 -14.72 -4.56
C LYS A 210 2.41 -14.04 -3.41
N GLN A 211 1.80 -14.83 -2.55
CA GLN A 211 1.15 -14.38 -1.32
C GLN A 211 1.95 -14.91 -0.11
N PRO A 212 2.71 -14.05 0.61
CA PRO A 212 3.44 -14.45 1.81
C PRO A 212 2.49 -14.90 2.93
N ARG A 213 2.72 -16.07 3.51
CA ARG A 213 1.94 -16.63 4.63
C ARG A 213 2.84 -17.34 5.63
N ILE A 214 2.31 -17.59 6.81
CA ILE A 214 2.89 -18.48 7.82
C ILE A 214 1.96 -19.68 7.99
N ILE A 215 2.54 -20.89 8.03
CA ILE A 215 1.79 -22.11 8.34
C ILE A 215 1.50 -22.13 9.85
N GLN A 216 0.23 -22.02 10.24
CA GLN A 216 -0.22 -22.05 11.63
C GLN A 216 -0.38 -23.48 12.15
N SER A 217 -0.89 -24.38 11.32
CA SER A 217 -1.13 -25.77 11.68
C SER A 217 -1.00 -26.68 10.45
N ILE A 218 -0.77 -27.97 10.69
CA ILE A 218 -0.75 -29.01 9.66
C ILE A 218 -1.58 -30.19 10.16
N ASP A 219 -2.61 -30.57 9.41
CA ASP A 219 -3.41 -31.77 9.64
C ASP A 219 -3.47 -32.62 8.37
N GLY A 220 -2.77 -33.76 8.40
CA GLY A 220 -2.54 -34.57 7.20
C GLY A 220 -1.87 -33.74 6.10
N ASN A 221 -2.57 -33.54 4.99
CA ASN A 221 -2.14 -32.71 3.86
C ASN A 221 -2.80 -31.32 3.81
N THR A 222 -3.51 -30.93 4.87
CA THR A 222 -4.15 -29.63 5.00
C THR A 222 -3.23 -28.68 5.79
N LEU A 223 -3.03 -27.48 5.25
CA LEU A 223 -2.28 -26.41 5.87
C LEU A 223 -3.24 -25.30 6.29
N ASP A 224 -3.16 -24.88 7.56
CA ASP A 224 -3.79 -23.65 8.03
C ASP A 224 -2.84 -22.48 7.87
N LEU A 225 -3.34 -21.37 7.34
CA LEU A 225 -2.59 -20.14 7.10
C LEU A 225 -2.88 -19.11 8.20
N ASP A 226 -1.91 -18.22 8.43
CA ASP A 226 -2.05 -17.10 9.37
C ASP A 226 -3.03 -16.02 8.92
N ILE A 227 -3.17 -15.83 7.61
CA ILE A 227 -3.99 -14.77 7.00
C ILE A 227 -4.77 -15.34 5.81
N PRO A 228 -6.06 -14.99 5.63
CA PRO A 228 -6.83 -15.45 4.47
C PRO A 228 -6.21 -15.01 3.14
N LEU A 229 -6.35 -15.81 2.09
CA LEU A 229 -5.89 -15.46 0.75
C LEU A 229 -6.70 -14.32 0.15
N THR A 230 -6.06 -13.49 -0.68
CA THR A 230 -6.70 -12.33 -1.31
C THR A 230 -6.78 -12.42 -2.83
N ASP A 231 -6.29 -13.51 -3.41
CA ASP A 231 -6.52 -13.91 -4.80
C ASP A 231 -7.04 -15.35 -4.80
N SER A 232 -7.90 -15.69 -5.76
CA SER A 232 -8.37 -17.06 -5.93
C SER A 232 -7.37 -17.89 -6.75
N ILE A 233 -7.42 -19.21 -6.56
CA ILE A 233 -6.60 -20.16 -7.33
C ILE A 233 -7.52 -21.19 -7.97
N GLU A 234 -7.48 -21.28 -9.30
CA GLU A 234 -8.32 -22.19 -10.06
C GLU A 234 -7.46 -23.21 -10.81
N LYS A 235 -7.55 -24.48 -10.40
CA LYS A 235 -6.81 -25.60 -11.02
C LYS A 235 -7.08 -25.71 -12.52
N LYS A 236 -8.27 -25.28 -12.97
CA LYS A 236 -8.67 -25.19 -14.38
C LYS A 236 -7.64 -24.44 -15.25
N TYR A 237 -7.03 -23.39 -14.72
CA TYR A 237 -6.09 -22.56 -15.49
C TYR A 237 -4.63 -22.81 -15.14
N SER A 238 -4.32 -23.14 -13.89
CA SER A 238 -2.96 -23.50 -13.45
C SER A 238 -2.98 -24.28 -12.15
N VAL A 239 -1.99 -25.13 -11.95
CA VAL A 239 -1.72 -25.72 -10.62
C VAL A 239 -1.01 -24.67 -9.75
N GLY A 240 -1.65 -24.27 -8.65
CA GLY A 240 -1.01 -23.43 -7.64
C GLY A 240 -0.06 -24.25 -6.76
N SER A 241 0.82 -23.58 -6.02
CA SER A 241 1.79 -24.23 -5.14
C SER A 241 1.96 -23.47 -3.83
N VAL A 242 2.46 -24.18 -2.82
CA VAL A 242 2.98 -23.60 -1.59
C VAL A 242 4.48 -23.84 -1.59
N GLN A 243 5.29 -22.78 -1.41
CA GLN A 243 6.75 -22.89 -1.40
C GLN A 243 7.36 -22.17 -0.21
N VAL A 244 8.20 -22.88 0.55
CA VAL A 244 8.98 -22.31 1.65
C VAL A 244 9.89 -21.21 1.12
N TYR A 245 9.99 -20.12 1.87
CA TYR A 245 11.03 -19.12 1.64
C TYR A 245 11.56 -18.57 2.96
N SER A 246 12.76 -18.01 2.91
CA SER A 246 13.34 -17.19 3.99
C SER A 246 14.09 -16.01 3.38
N ALA A 247 14.28 -14.94 4.15
CA ALA A 247 15.06 -13.79 3.72
C ALA A 247 15.70 -13.10 4.92
N LYS A 248 16.86 -12.47 4.70
CA LYS A 248 17.57 -11.68 5.71
C LYS A 248 17.10 -10.22 5.66
N GLY A 249 15.84 -10.02 6.02
CA GLY A 249 15.22 -8.70 6.12
C GLY A 249 15.56 -7.96 7.40
N ILE A 250 14.92 -6.80 7.59
CA ILE A 250 14.96 -6.04 8.86
C ILE A 250 13.57 -5.97 9.49
N ASN A 251 13.50 -5.60 10.77
CA ASN A 251 12.22 -5.38 11.42
C ASN A 251 12.22 -4.22 12.43
N ASN A 252 11.03 -3.72 12.78
CA ASN A 252 10.82 -2.71 13.81
C ASN A 252 11.62 -1.42 13.56
N ALA A 253 11.60 -0.91 12.33
CA ALA A 253 12.30 0.31 11.93
C ALA A 253 11.32 1.45 11.60
N GLY A 254 11.72 2.71 11.80
CA GLY A 254 10.79 3.84 11.67
C GLY A 254 11.40 5.18 11.24
N VAL A 255 10.56 6.03 10.64
CA VAL A 255 10.86 7.44 10.32
C VAL A 255 9.69 8.32 10.73
N GLU A 256 9.90 9.34 11.55
CA GLU A 256 8.76 10.08 12.11
C GLU A 256 9.00 11.52 12.59
N ASN A 257 7.92 12.31 12.64
CA ASN A 257 7.82 13.61 13.30
C ASN A 257 8.75 14.71 12.75
N PHE A 258 8.89 14.83 11.43
CA PHE A 258 9.61 15.95 10.79
C PHE A 258 9.11 16.20 9.36
N GLN A 259 9.56 17.30 8.76
CA GLN A 259 9.32 17.60 7.35
C GLN A 259 10.51 17.19 6.48
N ILE A 260 10.24 16.76 5.25
CA ILE A 260 11.26 16.51 4.22
C ILE A 260 10.98 17.46 3.05
N GLN A 261 11.87 18.43 2.84
CA GLN A 261 11.73 19.42 1.78
C GLN A 261 12.83 19.22 0.75
N LEU A 262 12.44 18.91 -0.50
CA LEU A 262 13.37 18.86 -1.61
C LEU A 262 13.68 20.27 -2.13
N SER A 263 14.96 20.61 -2.27
CA SER A 263 15.42 21.93 -2.67
C SER A 263 16.54 21.83 -3.74
N PRO A 264 16.32 22.29 -4.98
CA PRO A 264 15.05 22.84 -5.50
C PRO A 264 13.93 21.78 -5.58
N SER A 265 12.67 22.24 -5.65
CA SER A 265 11.53 21.34 -5.87
C SER A 265 11.55 20.74 -7.27
N CYS A 266 11.15 19.48 -7.35
CA CYS A 266 10.92 18.70 -8.57
C CYS A 266 9.43 18.47 -8.87
N SER A 267 8.47 18.96 -8.07
CA SER A 267 7.05 18.58 -8.22
C SER A 267 6.42 18.91 -9.59
N GLY A 268 7.01 19.84 -10.35
CA GLY A 268 6.57 20.21 -11.70
C GLY A 268 7.31 19.52 -12.84
N ALA A 269 8.41 18.81 -12.57
CA ALA A 269 9.20 18.13 -13.59
C ALA A 269 8.43 16.92 -14.18
N PRO A 270 8.78 16.46 -15.40
CA PRO A 270 8.29 15.16 -15.88
C PRO A 270 8.90 14.02 -15.05
N ILE A 271 8.17 12.93 -14.87
CA ILE A 271 8.63 11.77 -14.07
C ILE A 271 9.88 11.07 -14.64
N THR A 272 10.31 11.44 -15.84
CA THR A 272 11.51 10.92 -16.52
C THR A 272 12.69 11.89 -16.48
N ASP A 273 12.55 13.06 -15.86
CA ASP A 273 13.65 14.03 -15.73
C ASP A 273 14.80 13.39 -14.92
N PRO A 274 16.01 13.26 -15.49
CA PRO A 274 17.12 12.60 -14.82
C PRO A 274 17.56 13.30 -13.52
N ASP A 275 17.29 14.60 -13.37
CA ASP A 275 17.63 15.39 -12.18
C ASP A 275 16.55 15.32 -11.09
N CYS A 276 15.41 14.65 -11.37
CA CYS A 276 14.29 14.53 -10.44
C CYS A 276 13.79 13.10 -10.22
N ALA A 277 13.83 12.23 -11.24
CA ALA A 277 13.19 10.92 -11.25
C ALA A 277 13.76 9.92 -10.23
N GLY A 278 15.03 10.10 -9.82
CA GLY A 278 15.70 9.21 -8.86
C GLY A 278 15.38 9.50 -7.39
N TYR A 279 14.64 10.58 -7.09
CA TYR A 279 14.32 10.91 -5.70
C TYR A 279 13.25 9.99 -5.11
N THR A 280 13.44 9.61 -3.85
CA THR A 280 12.38 9.04 -3.03
C THR A 280 12.56 9.50 -1.59
N ALA A 281 11.53 10.08 -0.94
CA ALA A 281 11.71 10.62 0.41
C ALA A 281 11.88 9.49 1.44
N VAL A 282 10.98 8.50 1.44
CA VAL A 282 11.07 7.32 2.30
C VAL A 282 10.87 6.04 1.49
N SER A 283 11.81 5.10 1.58
CA SER A 283 11.71 3.82 0.89
C SER A 283 11.85 2.64 1.85
N PHE A 284 10.82 1.81 1.92
CA PHE A 284 10.87 0.51 2.59
C PHE A 284 11.35 -0.53 1.56
N GLN A 285 12.52 -1.08 1.77
CA GLN A 285 13.13 -2.06 0.88
C GLN A 285 12.53 -3.47 1.07
N PRO A 286 12.80 -4.42 0.16
CA PRO A 286 12.30 -5.79 0.28
C PRO A 286 12.62 -6.41 1.63
N PHE A 287 11.66 -7.18 2.16
CA PHE A 287 11.78 -7.83 3.47
C PHE A 287 12.01 -6.88 4.65
N THR A 288 11.65 -5.60 4.51
CA THR A 288 11.41 -4.73 5.66
C THR A 288 10.05 -5.07 6.25
N VAL A 289 10.04 -5.40 7.54
CA VAL A 289 8.88 -5.98 8.22
C VAL A 289 8.53 -5.20 9.48
N ASP A 290 7.24 -5.08 9.83
CA ASP A 290 6.80 -4.42 11.07
C ASP A 290 7.43 -3.03 11.25
N SER A 291 7.31 -2.16 10.25
CA SER A 291 8.01 -0.87 10.17
C SER A 291 7.04 0.26 9.79
N TRP A 292 7.40 1.53 10.00
CA TRP A 292 6.47 2.64 9.75
C TRP A 292 7.12 3.93 9.27
N ALA A 293 6.28 4.77 8.67
CA ALA A 293 6.48 6.20 8.56
C ALA A 293 5.31 6.89 9.25
N LEU A 294 5.59 7.84 10.14
CA LEU A 294 4.57 8.48 10.97
C LEU A 294 4.74 10.00 10.99
N ASN A 295 3.65 10.74 10.77
CA ASN A 295 3.60 12.18 11.02
C ASN A 295 4.70 12.96 10.25
N LEU A 296 4.74 12.78 8.92
CA LEU A 296 5.69 13.44 8.03
C LEU A 296 4.96 14.37 7.05
N THR A 297 5.54 15.55 6.82
CA THR A 297 5.19 16.40 5.67
C THR A 297 6.34 16.36 4.67
N MET A 298 6.08 15.93 3.45
CA MET A 298 7.08 15.79 2.41
C MET A 298 6.70 16.72 1.26
N THR A 299 7.63 17.52 0.76
CA THR A 299 7.36 18.57 -0.24
C THR A 299 8.34 18.51 -1.39
N GLY A 300 7.84 18.72 -2.60
CA GLY A 300 8.66 19.02 -3.77
C GLY A 300 9.14 17.80 -4.56
N PHE A 301 8.61 16.59 -4.31
CA PHE A 301 8.97 15.40 -5.09
C PHE A 301 8.08 15.26 -6.34
N VAL A 302 8.63 14.75 -7.45
CA VAL A 302 7.87 14.47 -8.69
C VAL A 302 7.09 13.15 -8.59
N ALA A 303 7.74 12.14 -8.01
CA ALA A 303 7.25 10.82 -7.66
C ALA A 303 8.00 10.37 -6.40
N GLY A 304 7.53 9.30 -5.75
CA GLY A 304 8.31 8.64 -4.71
C GLY A 304 8.36 9.40 -3.39
N PHE A 305 7.27 10.05 -2.95
CA PHE A 305 7.23 10.52 -1.56
C PHE A 305 7.40 9.32 -0.61
N VAL A 306 6.64 8.25 -0.83
CA VAL A 306 6.86 6.97 -0.16
C VAL A 306 6.85 5.82 -1.16
N ARG A 307 7.83 4.91 -1.05
CA ARG A 307 7.85 3.65 -1.78
C ARG A 307 7.95 2.47 -0.82
N VAL A 308 7.02 1.53 -0.92
CA VAL A 308 7.10 0.23 -0.25
C VAL A 308 7.43 -0.83 -1.29
N ALA A 309 8.59 -1.48 -1.19
CA ALA A 309 9.04 -2.45 -2.17
C ALA A 309 8.33 -3.81 -2.04
N GLU A 310 8.47 -4.64 -3.08
CA GLU A 310 8.00 -6.03 -3.08
C GLU A 310 8.55 -6.79 -1.87
N ASN A 311 7.74 -7.68 -1.27
CA ASN A 311 8.07 -8.46 -0.08
C ASN A 311 8.32 -7.66 1.21
N ALA A 312 8.21 -6.33 1.22
CA ALA A 312 8.02 -5.60 2.49
C ALA A 312 6.64 -5.93 3.06
N GLN A 313 6.53 -6.07 4.39
CA GLN A 313 5.33 -6.60 5.05
C GLN A 313 4.99 -5.82 6.32
N ARG A 314 3.70 -5.68 6.64
CA ARG A 314 3.23 -5.08 7.89
C ARG A 314 3.78 -3.67 8.09
N ILE A 315 3.63 -2.85 7.06
CA ILE A 315 4.09 -1.47 7.02
C ILE A 315 2.92 -0.55 7.38
N THR A 316 3.13 0.36 8.33
CA THR A 316 2.16 1.44 8.63
C THR A 316 2.67 2.77 8.10
N LEU A 317 1.88 3.42 7.25
CA LEU A 317 2.05 4.78 6.80
C LEU A 317 0.92 5.60 7.43
N GLU A 318 1.21 6.41 8.43
CA GLU A 318 0.18 7.12 9.20
C GLU A 318 0.45 8.62 9.29
N ASN A 319 -0.57 9.44 9.05
CA ASN A 319 -0.50 10.91 9.11
C ASN A 319 0.60 11.50 8.20
N LEU A 320 0.69 11.02 6.95
CA LEU A 320 1.65 11.54 5.98
C LEU A 320 1.00 12.57 5.05
N ILE A 321 1.70 13.66 4.76
CA ILE A 321 1.25 14.70 3.82
C ILE A 321 2.27 14.80 2.69
N SER A 322 1.84 14.50 1.46
CA SER A 322 2.61 14.71 0.24
C SER A 322 2.18 16.02 -0.41
N VAL A 323 3.05 17.03 -0.40
CA VAL A 323 2.76 18.37 -0.94
C VAL A 323 3.41 18.54 -2.32
N ARG A 324 2.56 18.80 -3.32
CA ARG A 324 2.99 19.23 -4.66
C ARG A 324 2.88 20.74 -4.77
N ASP A 325 4.01 21.39 -5.01
CA ASP A 325 4.15 22.85 -5.00
C ASP A 325 4.31 23.49 -6.38
N ALA A 326 4.14 22.70 -7.45
CA ALA A 326 4.21 23.14 -8.83
C ALA A 326 3.21 22.37 -9.72
N VAL A 327 2.85 22.99 -10.84
CA VAL A 327 1.99 22.36 -11.86
C VAL A 327 2.74 21.17 -12.45
N SER A 328 2.12 19.99 -12.45
CA SER A 328 2.79 18.76 -12.87
C SER A 328 2.90 18.68 -14.39
N ASP A 329 4.10 18.43 -14.92
CA ASP A 329 4.28 18.06 -16.33
C ASP A 329 3.86 16.60 -16.55
N GLY A 330 2.79 16.43 -17.34
CA GLY A 330 2.22 15.13 -17.69
C GLY A 330 2.77 14.49 -18.96
N SER A 331 3.78 15.08 -19.61
CA SER A 331 4.33 14.64 -20.88
C SER A 331 4.81 13.17 -20.88
N ALA A 332 5.23 12.67 -19.71
CA ALA A 332 5.67 11.29 -19.50
C ALA A 332 4.72 10.46 -18.62
N GLY A 333 3.52 10.96 -18.34
CA GLY A 333 2.60 10.40 -17.33
C GLY A 333 2.74 11.06 -15.96
N TRP A 334 2.12 10.48 -14.94
CA TRP A 334 1.97 11.11 -13.62
C TRP A 334 2.69 10.31 -12.54
N GLY A 335 3.29 11.01 -11.57
CA GLY A 335 3.97 10.40 -10.44
C GLY A 335 3.00 9.80 -9.42
N ALA A 336 3.46 8.78 -8.70
CA ALA A 336 2.79 8.28 -7.51
C ALA A 336 3.33 8.98 -6.26
N ASP A 337 2.45 9.46 -5.39
CA ASP A 337 2.86 10.01 -4.10
C ASP A 337 3.27 8.85 -3.18
N ILE A 338 2.38 7.87 -3.00
CA ILE A 338 2.67 6.63 -2.29
C ILE A 338 2.61 5.46 -3.28
N SER A 339 3.71 4.71 -3.42
CA SER A 339 3.78 3.49 -4.24
C SER A 339 3.87 2.25 -3.34
N ILE A 340 2.97 1.30 -3.54
CA ILE A 340 2.89 0.05 -2.79
C ILE A 340 3.24 -1.12 -3.70
N GLY A 341 4.34 -1.79 -3.38
CA GLY A 341 4.78 -3.09 -3.92
C GLY A 341 4.67 -4.23 -2.90
N GLY A 342 4.61 -3.91 -1.61
CA GLY A 342 4.56 -4.86 -0.50
C GLY A 342 3.15 -5.38 -0.18
N THR A 343 3.04 -6.13 0.92
CA THR A 343 1.77 -6.68 1.41
C THR A 343 1.53 -6.29 2.87
N GLN A 344 0.29 -6.41 3.35
CA GLN A 344 -0.09 -5.99 4.70
C GLN A 344 0.25 -4.52 4.99
N VAL A 345 0.15 -3.66 3.97
CA VAL A 345 0.42 -2.24 4.09
C VAL A 345 -0.84 -1.50 4.52
N LEU A 346 -0.71 -0.68 5.56
CA LEU A 346 -1.75 0.21 6.05
C LEU A 346 -1.36 1.67 5.75
N VAL A 347 -2.13 2.34 4.90
CA VAL A 347 -2.09 3.80 4.71
C VAL A 347 -3.25 4.40 5.48
N LYS A 348 -2.99 5.27 6.45
CA LYS A 348 -4.04 5.77 7.36
C LYS A 348 -3.90 7.27 7.59
N ASN A 349 -5.00 8.00 7.40
CA ASN A 349 -5.07 9.44 7.63
C ASN A 349 -4.00 10.24 6.84
N CYS A 350 -3.63 9.77 5.65
CA CYS A 350 -2.68 10.46 4.79
C CYS A 350 -3.38 11.45 3.85
N ALA A 351 -2.63 12.40 3.29
CA ALA A 351 -3.15 13.38 2.36
C ALA A 351 -2.18 13.64 1.20
N SER A 352 -2.72 13.73 0.00
CA SER A 352 -2.07 14.37 -1.16
C SER A 352 -2.56 15.81 -1.23
N GLN A 353 -1.65 16.76 -1.05
CA GLN A 353 -1.93 18.20 -1.09
C GLN A 353 -1.33 18.85 -2.33
N ALA A 354 -1.87 20.00 -2.70
CA ALA A 354 -1.37 20.84 -3.77
C ALA A 354 -1.44 22.31 -3.32
N THR A 355 -0.41 23.10 -3.62
CA THR A 355 -0.43 24.56 -3.40
C THR A 355 -0.75 25.34 -4.68
N VAL A 356 -0.94 24.63 -5.80
CA VAL A 356 -1.28 25.20 -7.11
C VAL A 356 -2.33 24.35 -7.82
N ASP A 357 -3.20 25.01 -8.57
CA ASP A 357 -4.12 24.33 -9.48
C ASP A 357 -3.33 23.72 -10.65
N GLY A 358 -3.66 22.48 -11.02
CA GLY A 358 -2.95 21.74 -12.08
C GLY A 358 -1.87 20.77 -11.59
N ALA A 359 -1.61 20.70 -10.28
CA ALA A 359 -0.90 19.55 -9.72
C ALA A 359 -1.68 18.25 -9.94
N ARG A 360 -0.98 17.14 -10.20
CA ARG A 360 -1.61 15.83 -10.46
C ARG A 360 -0.73 14.68 -9.97
N SER A 361 -1.38 13.64 -9.45
CA SER A 361 -0.69 12.42 -9.03
C SER A 361 -1.61 11.21 -9.01
N PHE A 362 -1.00 10.03 -9.00
CA PHE A 362 -1.61 8.90 -8.32
C PHE A 362 -1.33 9.07 -6.82
N ALA A 363 -2.34 9.47 -6.05
CA ALA A 363 -2.22 9.71 -4.62
C ALA A 363 -1.70 8.45 -3.90
N VAL A 364 -2.25 7.29 -4.24
CA VAL A 364 -1.72 5.98 -3.86
C VAL A 364 -1.82 5.04 -5.05
N ALA A 365 -0.71 4.39 -5.40
CA ALA A 365 -0.64 3.45 -6.51
C ALA A 365 -0.08 2.10 -6.07
N LEU A 366 -0.70 1.01 -6.53
CA LEU A 366 -0.13 -0.34 -6.39
C LEU A 366 0.59 -0.73 -7.68
N GLY A 367 1.75 -1.36 -7.53
CA GLY A 367 2.49 -1.96 -8.65
C GLY A 367 1.82 -3.22 -9.20
N GLY A 368 2.51 -3.90 -10.12
CA GLY A 368 2.11 -5.22 -10.62
C GLY A 368 2.33 -6.32 -9.59
N GLN A 369 1.45 -7.34 -9.60
CA GLN A 369 1.55 -8.55 -8.78
C GLN A 369 1.53 -8.31 -7.27
N VAL A 370 1.08 -7.13 -6.85
CA VAL A 370 1.07 -6.74 -5.44
C VAL A 370 0.03 -7.55 -4.68
N ALA A 371 0.49 -8.31 -3.70
CA ALA A 371 -0.36 -9.15 -2.88
C ALA A 371 -1.00 -8.39 -1.72
N GLY A 372 -2.28 -8.65 -1.49
CA GLY A 372 -3.02 -8.19 -0.33
C GLY A 372 -2.93 -9.14 0.88
N PRO A 373 -3.55 -8.73 2.01
CA PRO A 373 -4.38 -7.53 2.14
C PRO A 373 -3.54 -6.25 2.21
N ASN A 374 -4.03 -5.16 1.62
CA ASN A 374 -3.54 -3.79 1.82
C ASN A 374 -4.74 -2.89 2.08
N ALA A 375 -4.60 -1.83 2.88
CA ALA A 375 -5.71 -0.92 3.18
C ALA A 375 -5.28 0.55 3.16
N ILE A 376 -6.15 1.38 2.59
CA ILE A 376 -6.04 2.84 2.54
C ILE A 376 -7.27 3.39 3.27
N LEU A 377 -7.06 3.99 4.44
CA LEU A 377 -8.10 4.47 5.33
C LEU A 377 -8.05 5.98 5.43
N ASN A 378 -9.17 6.65 5.16
CA ASN A 378 -9.32 8.10 5.37
C ASN A 378 -8.22 8.92 4.64
N HIS A 379 -7.91 8.56 3.39
CA HIS A 379 -6.97 9.32 2.56
C HIS A 379 -7.68 10.54 1.96
N LYS A 380 -7.01 11.70 1.98
CA LYS A 380 -7.53 12.94 1.41
C LYS A 380 -6.74 13.37 0.19
N ALA A 381 -7.43 13.95 -0.78
CA ALA A 381 -6.82 14.62 -1.92
C ALA A 381 -7.26 16.08 -1.94
N ALA A 382 -6.34 17.00 -2.21
CA ALA A 382 -6.66 18.40 -2.41
C ALA A 382 -7.34 18.63 -3.76
N LEU A 383 -6.98 17.84 -4.78
CA LEU A 383 -7.50 17.97 -6.13
C LEU A 383 -8.14 16.66 -6.60
N ALA A 384 -9.23 16.76 -7.36
CA ALA A 384 -9.89 15.59 -7.95
C ALA A 384 -9.00 14.79 -8.92
N SER A 385 -7.92 15.40 -9.42
CA SER A 385 -6.90 14.76 -10.27
C SER A 385 -5.97 13.82 -9.49
N GLN A 386 -6.00 13.85 -8.15
CA GLN A 386 -5.19 13.01 -7.27
C GLN A 386 -6.01 11.78 -6.84
N ILE A 387 -5.68 10.62 -7.40
CA ILE A 387 -6.52 9.42 -7.29
C ILE A 387 -5.79 8.23 -6.68
N VAL A 388 -6.52 7.40 -5.95
CA VAL A 388 -6.10 6.05 -5.55
C VAL A 388 -6.36 5.10 -6.71
N GLN A 389 -5.30 4.45 -7.19
CA GLN A 389 -5.40 3.57 -8.35
C GLN A 389 -4.33 2.48 -8.33
N PRO A 390 -4.70 1.21 -8.14
CA PRO A 390 -3.86 0.09 -8.58
C PRO A 390 -3.44 0.32 -10.04
N HIS A 391 -2.13 0.35 -10.30
CA HIS A 391 -1.65 0.99 -11.52
C HIS A 391 -1.48 0.01 -12.68
N MET A 392 -1.11 -1.24 -12.42
CA MET A 392 -0.84 -2.21 -13.49
C MET A 392 -0.87 -3.65 -12.99
N ARG A 393 -1.10 -4.60 -13.92
CA ARG A 393 -0.67 -6.01 -13.81
C ARG A 393 -1.09 -6.76 -12.54
N TRP A 394 -2.39 -6.76 -12.25
CA TRP A 394 -3.03 -7.65 -11.27
C TRP A 394 -2.45 -7.58 -9.86
N ALA A 395 -2.60 -6.42 -9.20
CA ALA A 395 -2.62 -6.39 -7.74
C ALA A 395 -3.86 -7.16 -7.23
N HIS A 396 -3.88 -7.55 -5.97
CA HIS A 396 -5.08 -8.12 -5.38
C HIS A 396 -5.25 -7.79 -3.89
N GLY A 397 -6.49 -7.74 -3.41
CA GLY A 397 -6.80 -7.50 -2.01
C GLY A 397 -6.43 -6.09 -1.53
N LEU A 398 -7.08 -5.06 -2.08
CA LEU A 398 -6.96 -3.68 -1.63
C LEU A 398 -8.27 -3.17 -1.06
N LEU A 399 -8.24 -2.59 0.12
CA LEU A 399 -9.34 -1.80 0.68
C LEU A 399 -9.05 -0.30 0.52
N VAL A 400 -10.04 0.44 0.02
CA VAL A 400 -10.08 1.90 0.06
C VAL A 400 -11.31 2.30 0.87
N ASP A 401 -11.09 2.72 2.12
CA ASP A 401 -12.12 2.87 3.15
C ASP A 401 -12.22 4.34 3.59
N ARG A 402 -13.41 4.93 3.43
CA ARG A 402 -13.70 6.33 3.77
C ARG A 402 -12.72 7.34 3.14
N SER A 403 -12.30 7.08 1.91
CA SER A 403 -11.40 7.97 1.17
C SER A 403 -12.16 9.17 0.60
N GLN A 404 -11.50 10.33 0.64
CA GLN A 404 -11.90 11.58 -0.04
C GLN A 404 -11.05 11.83 -1.29
N ALA A 405 -10.10 10.95 -1.61
CA ALA A 405 -9.46 10.88 -2.92
C ALA A 405 -10.26 9.99 -3.86
N GLY A 406 -10.26 10.33 -5.16
CA GLY A 406 -10.95 9.54 -6.17
C GLY A 406 -10.41 8.11 -6.25
N VAL A 407 -11.24 7.14 -6.64
CA VAL A 407 -10.90 5.70 -6.58
C VAL A 407 -11.11 5.03 -7.92
N GLU A 408 -10.05 4.46 -8.51
CA GLU A 408 -10.15 3.72 -9.78
C GLU A 408 -9.64 2.28 -9.64
N LEU A 409 -10.55 1.31 -9.59
CA LEU A 409 -10.28 -0.13 -9.63
C LEU A 409 -10.60 -0.66 -11.04
N ILE A 410 -9.73 -0.39 -12.02
CA ILE A 410 -10.12 -0.46 -13.44
C ILE A 410 -9.23 -1.36 -14.30
N ASN A 411 -9.70 -1.67 -15.51
CA ASN A 411 -8.85 -2.13 -16.60
C ASN A 411 -8.21 -0.93 -17.30
N ARG A 412 -6.88 -0.87 -17.31
CA ARG A 412 -6.13 0.18 -18.02
C ARG A 412 -5.79 -0.19 -19.47
N ASN A 413 -6.35 -1.29 -19.97
CA ASN A 413 -6.20 -1.78 -21.34
C ASN A 413 -4.72 -1.80 -21.75
N THR A 414 -4.40 -1.12 -22.86
CA THR A 414 -3.05 -1.09 -23.42
C THR A 414 -2.24 0.12 -22.97
N ALA A 415 -2.64 0.82 -21.90
CA ALA A 415 -1.84 1.93 -21.34
C ALA A 415 -0.41 1.46 -20.98
N GLY A 416 0.56 2.39 -21.03
CA GLY A 416 1.96 2.15 -20.65
C GLY A 416 2.66 1.11 -21.51
N SER A 417 2.92 -0.08 -20.99
CA SER A 417 3.49 -1.22 -21.77
C SER A 417 2.57 -2.45 -21.78
N GLY A 418 1.25 -2.22 -21.66
CA GLY A 418 0.26 -3.26 -21.41
C GLY A 418 -0.05 -3.38 -19.91
N HIS A 419 -0.74 -2.38 -19.36
CA HIS A 419 -1.10 -2.39 -17.93
C HIS A 419 -2.25 -3.35 -17.61
N GLY A 420 -3.19 -3.53 -18.55
CA GLY A 420 -4.34 -4.44 -18.46
C GLY A 420 -5.17 -4.28 -17.20
N TRP A 421 -5.73 -5.40 -16.71
CA TRP A 421 -6.39 -5.43 -15.41
C TRP A 421 -5.40 -5.06 -14.31
N THR A 422 -5.78 -4.07 -13.51
CA THR A 422 -4.91 -3.53 -12.46
C THR A 422 -5.13 -4.22 -11.13
N ILE A 423 -6.34 -4.71 -10.86
CA ILE A 423 -6.68 -5.31 -9.58
C ILE A 423 -7.79 -6.37 -9.63
N ASN A 424 -7.66 -7.37 -8.76
CA ASN A 424 -8.73 -8.28 -8.32
C ASN A 424 -8.97 -8.11 -6.81
N ALA A 425 -10.14 -8.48 -6.32
CA ALA A 425 -10.50 -8.41 -4.91
C ALA A 425 -10.29 -7.01 -4.27
N GLY A 426 -10.44 -5.95 -5.07
CA GLY A 426 -10.42 -4.56 -4.63
C GLY A 426 -11.79 -4.16 -4.06
N VAL A 427 -11.78 -3.46 -2.94
CA VAL A 427 -12.98 -3.02 -2.21
C VAL A 427 -12.90 -1.52 -2.01
N ALA A 428 -13.79 -0.76 -2.66
CA ALA A 428 -14.06 0.63 -2.31
C ALA A 428 -15.22 0.66 -1.32
N TRP A 429 -14.99 1.20 -0.12
CA TRP A 429 -15.93 1.19 0.99
C TRP A 429 -16.21 2.60 1.51
N ASN A 430 -17.49 2.95 1.56
CA ASN A 430 -18.03 4.14 2.23
C ASN A 430 -17.29 5.47 1.91
N SER A 431 -16.78 5.59 0.68
CA SER A 431 -15.99 6.73 0.22
C SER A 431 -16.85 7.72 -0.57
N ASP A 432 -16.50 9.00 -0.54
CA ASP A 432 -17.34 10.12 -1.01
C ASP A 432 -16.73 10.95 -2.15
N ALA A 433 -15.66 10.46 -2.77
CA ALA A 433 -15.06 11.02 -3.98
C ALA A 433 -15.50 10.30 -5.26
N ALA A 434 -15.15 10.86 -6.43
CA ALA A 434 -15.40 10.24 -7.73
C ALA A 434 -14.77 8.85 -7.80
N TRP A 435 -15.48 7.88 -8.38
CA TRP A 435 -15.04 6.49 -8.37
C TRP A 435 -15.41 5.75 -9.65
N ARG A 436 -14.60 4.76 -10.00
CA ARG A 436 -14.86 3.81 -11.08
C ARG A 436 -14.32 2.45 -10.67
N ALA A 437 -15.14 1.41 -10.80
CA ALA A 437 -14.75 0.06 -10.42
C ALA A 437 -15.21 -0.97 -11.44
N GLU A 438 -14.29 -1.82 -11.89
CA GLU A 438 -14.53 -2.86 -12.87
C GLU A 438 -14.02 -4.20 -12.35
N SER A 439 -14.79 -5.27 -12.49
CA SER A 439 -14.36 -6.63 -12.17
C SER A 439 -13.71 -7.30 -13.37
N PRO A 440 -12.53 -7.93 -13.21
CA PRO A 440 -11.95 -8.76 -14.26
C PRO A 440 -12.81 -10.01 -14.52
N PRO A 441 -12.74 -10.64 -15.71
CA PRO A 441 -13.61 -11.78 -16.05
C PRO A 441 -13.55 -12.97 -15.09
N LEU A 442 -12.38 -13.21 -14.50
CA LEU A 442 -12.16 -14.32 -13.55
C LEU A 442 -12.13 -13.88 -12.09
N GLY A 443 -12.43 -12.61 -11.80
CA GLY A 443 -12.35 -12.05 -10.46
C GLY A 443 -13.51 -11.15 -10.13
N VAL A 444 -13.37 -10.40 -9.05
CA VAL A 444 -14.42 -9.55 -8.50
C VAL A 444 -13.81 -8.35 -7.81
N ASN A 445 -14.36 -7.18 -8.07
CA ASN A 445 -14.12 -5.96 -7.28
C ASN A 445 -15.46 -5.47 -6.73
N TRP A 446 -15.43 -4.75 -5.61
CA TRP A 446 -16.62 -4.28 -4.90
C TRP A 446 -16.61 -2.76 -4.73
N ALA A 447 -17.79 -2.16 -4.87
CA ALA A 447 -18.06 -0.76 -4.55
C ALA A 447 -19.26 -0.71 -3.60
N VAL A 448 -19.01 -0.43 -2.32
CA VAL A 448 -20.00 -0.53 -1.24
C VAL A 448 -20.16 0.82 -0.55
N GLY A 449 -21.36 1.40 -0.57
CA GLY A 449 -21.62 2.71 0.07
C GLY A 449 -20.89 3.89 -0.59
N MET A 450 -20.59 3.79 -1.89
CA MET A 450 -19.87 4.83 -2.63
C MET A 450 -20.81 5.98 -3.00
N ARG A 451 -20.52 7.22 -2.54
CA ARG A 451 -21.42 8.39 -2.71
C ARG A 451 -20.99 9.41 -3.75
N GLY A 452 -19.73 9.41 -4.18
CA GLY A 452 -19.27 10.36 -5.19
C GLY A 452 -19.70 9.98 -6.61
N THR A 453 -19.32 10.80 -7.58
CA THR A 453 -19.66 10.60 -9.00
C THR A 453 -19.12 9.28 -9.52
N LYS A 454 -20.02 8.41 -9.98
CA LYS A 454 -19.69 7.14 -10.63
C LYS A 454 -19.20 7.37 -12.06
N GLY A 455 -18.01 6.87 -12.37
CA GLY A 455 -17.43 6.82 -13.71
C GLY A 455 -17.86 5.59 -14.50
N SER A 456 -17.72 5.67 -15.83
CA SER A 456 -18.05 4.59 -16.78
C SER A 456 -16.82 4.17 -17.60
N PRO A 457 -16.73 2.89 -18.02
CA PRO A 457 -17.56 1.75 -17.61
C PRO A 457 -17.35 1.32 -16.15
N SER A 458 -18.37 0.66 -15.57
CA SER A 458 -18.33 0.05 -14.24
C SER A 458 -19.10 -1.27 -14.28
N ASN A 459 -18.48 -2.36 -13.82
CA ASN A 459 -19.07 -3.70 -13.69
C ASN A 459 -18.64 -4.40 -12.37
N ALA A 460 -18.22 -3.62 -11.38
CA ALA A 460 -18.00 -4.11 -10.03
C ALA A 460 -19.30 -4.61 -9.37
N THR A 461 -19.16 -5.38 -8.30
CA THR A 461 -20.30 -5.69 -7.42
C THR A 461 -20.64 -4.42 -6.63
N GLU A 462 -21.77 -3.81 -6.95
CA GLU A 462 -22.22 -2.55 -6.34
C GLU A 462 -23.27 -2.83 -5.26
N ILE A 463 -23.04 -2.35 -4.04
CA ILE A 463 -23.92 -2.56 -2.88
C ILE A 463 -24.15 -1.22 -2.20
N ALA A 464 -25.42 -0.82 -2.05
CA ALA A 464 -25.80 0.44 -1.40
C ALA A 464 -25.04 1.68 -1.93
N THR A 465 -24.70 1.72 -3.22
CA THR A 465 -24.08 2.90 -3.84
C THR A 465 -25.05 4.08 -3.82
N GLY A 466 -24.56 5.28 -3.51
CA GLY A 466 -25.37 6.48 -3.27
C GLY A 466 -25.78 6.65 -1.80
N GLU A 467 -25.62 5.62 -0.96
CA GLU A 467 -26.04 5.64 0.43
C GLU A 467 -24.89 5.87 1.42
N SER A 468 -25.23 6.35 2.62
CA SER A 468 -24.35 6.20 3.78
C SER A 468 -24.58 4.83 4.40
N ILE A 469 -23.52 4.13 4.82
CA ILE A 469 -23.63 2.74 5.31
C ILE A 469 -23.04 2.54 6.70
N THR A 470 -23.51 1.50 7.39
CA THR A 470 -22.87 0.91 8.57
C THR A 470 -22.42 -0.53 8.27
N PRO A 471 -21.25 -0.99 8.79
CA PRO A 471 -20.27 -0.21 9.55
C PRO A 471 -19.61 0.87 8.70
N ALA A 472 -19.31 2.00 9.33
CA ALA A 472 -18.72 3.13 8.61
C ALA A 472 -17.33 2.83 8.03
N SER A 473 -16.59 1.90 8.64
CA SER A 473 -15.30 1.41 8.16
C SER A 473 -15.28 -0.12 8.20
N LEU A 474 -15.01 -0.74 7.06
CA LEU A 474 -14.85 -2.19 6.95
C LEU A 474 -13.63 -2.66 7.75
N TYR A 475 -12.49 -1.96 7.62
CA TYR A 475 -11.28 -2.30 8.37
C TYR A 475 -11.53 -2.34 9.88
N THR A 476 -12.20 -1.30 10.40
CA THR A 476 -12.48 -1.19 11.83
C THR A 476 -13.38 -2.32 12.30
N ALA A 477 -14.42 -2.64 11.54
CA ALA A 477 -15.34 -3.73 11.86
C ALA A 477 -14.64 -5.11 11.82
N GLN A 478 -13.83 -5.37 10.80
CA GLN A 478 -13.04 -6.61 10.68
C GLN A 478 -12.05 -6.74 11.84
N LEU A 479 -11.31 -5.69 12.18
CA LEU A 479 -10.35 -5.69 13.28
C LEU A 479 -11.01 -5.93 14.64
N GLN A 480 -12.17 -5.32 14.88
CA GLN A 480 -12.95 -5.58 16.09
C GLN A 480 -13.43 -7.03 16.16
N ALA A 481 -13.96 -7.56 15.05
CA ALA A 481 -14.40 -8.95 14.97
C ALA A 481 -13.25 -9.94 15.22
N ARG A 482 -12.09 -9.72 14.59
CA ARG A 482 -10.89 -10.55 14.78
C ARG A 482 -10.41 -10.55 16.22
N ARG A 483 -10.32 -9.38 16.86
CA ARG A 483 -9.92 -9.25 18.27
C ARG A 483 -10.92 -9.86 19.23
N ALA A 484 -12.22 -9.79 18.93
CA ALA A 484 -13.23 -10.46 19.73
C ALA A 484 -13.09 -11.98 19.66
N ALA A 485 -12.85 -12.53 18.46
CA ALA A 485 -12.59 -13.96 18.28
C ALA A 485 -11.34 -14.42 19.04
N ALA A 486 -10.25 -13.64 19.01
CA ALA A 486 -9.01 -13.96 19.73
C ALA A 486 -9.11 -13.92 21.27
N ARG A 487 -10.14 -13.30 21.84
CA ARG A 487 -10.40 -13.28 23.29
C ARG A 487 -11.31 -14.41 23.78
N ALA A 488 -11.98 -15.08 22.85
CA ALA A 488 -12.92 -16.17 23.15
C ALA A 488 -12.22 -17.53 23.33
N PHE A 489 -10.93 -17.60 22.98
CA PHE A 489 -10.00 -18.71 23.22
C PHE A 489 -8.96 -18.26 24.24
#